data_AF-A0A2E6YBB1-F1
#
_entry.id   AF-A0A2E6YBB1-F1
#
_cell.length_a   1.000
_cell.length_b   1.000
_cell.length_c   1.000
_cell.angle_alpha   90.00
_cell.angle_beta   90.00
_cell.angle_gamma   90.00
#
_symmetry.space_group_name_H-M   'P 1'
#
loop_
_entity.id
_entity.type
_entity.pdbx_description
1 polymer ?
#
loop_
_entity_poly.entity_id
_entity_poly.type
_entity_poly.pdbx_seq_one_letter_code
_entity_poly.pdbx_strand_id
1 'polypeptide(L)'
;EKPQEKEAEAHRSGASGTWRNSFIRAPFNRDAAVRRGIIWDTFETSITWDHSLEFIESIKDKTRKAIHEISGRETNVTCRLTHTYPDGCAPYFSYTAYGTPSTMLDVWKQIKIATNEMVVSEGGTVTHHHAVGRDHRINGYDVQRQSGFKDMLTAAKSSVDPRSIMNPGVLIDSGKGKIGHWMEN
;
A
#
# COMPACT_ATOMS: atom_id res chain seq x y z
N GLU A 1 -25.13 -2.27 -21.20
CA GLU A 1 -24.68 -2.30 -22.61
C GLU A 1 -23.94 -3.61 -22.83
N LYS A 2 -24.15 -4.32 -23.95
CA LYS A 2 -23.37 -5.55 -24.21
C LYS A 2 -21.94 -5.16 -24.62
N PRO A 3 -20.89 -5.84 -24.12
CA PRO A 3 -19.52 -5.54 -24.51
C PRO A 3 -19.34 -5.63 -26.03
N GLN A 4 -18.93 -4.54 -26.68
CA GLN A 4 -18.60 -4.52 -28.10
C GLN A 4 -17.12 -4.89 -28.29
N GLU A 5 -16.78 -6.15 -28.04
CA GLU A 5 -15.40 -6.65 -27.98
C GLU A 5 -14.59 -6.48 -29.28
N LYS A 6 -15.25 -6.19 -30.42
CA LYS A 6 -14.63 -6.17 -31.75
C LYS A 6 -14.21 -4.79 -32.25
N GLU A 7 -14.48 -3.70 -31.52
CA GLU A 7 -14.00 -2.37 -31.90
C GLU A 7 -12.62 -2.11 -31.32
N ALA A 8 -11.69 -1.61 -32.14
CA ALA A 8 -10.29 -1.38 -31.76
C ALA A 8 -10.13 -0.47 -30.51
N GLU A 9 -11.11 0.41 -30.26
CA GLU A 9 -11.12 1.38 -29.18
C GLU A 9 -12.19 1.09 -28.11
N ALA A 10 -12.78 -0.12 -28.11
CA ALA A 10 -13.82 -0.50 -27.14
C ALA A 10 -13.38 -0.34 -25.68
N HIS A 11 -12.07 -0.46 -25.41
CA HIS A 11 -11.49 -0.25 -24.09
C HIS A 11 -11.48 1.22 -23.63
N ARG A 12 -11.66 2.19 -24.54
CA ARG A 12 -11.61 3.64 -24.28
C ARG A 12 -12.98 4.32 -24.24
N SER A 13 -14.05 3.64 -24.64
CA SER A 13 -15.42 4.15 -24.66
C SER A 13 -16.33 3.37 -23.69
N GLY A 14 -17.57 3.84 -23.52
CA GLY A 14 -18.57 3.19 -22.67
C GLY A 14 -18.14 3.00 -21.21
N ALA A 15 -18.57 1.89 -20.60
CA ALA A 15 -18.26 1.56 -19.21
C ALA A 15 -16.76 1.35 -18.97
N SER A 16 -16.06 0.66 -19.90
CA SER A 16 -14.61 0.42 -19.81
C SER A 16 -13.82 1.73 -19.84
N GLY A 17 -14.15 2.62 -20.79
CA GLY A 17 -13.53 3.93 -20.89
C GLY A 17 -13.77 4.80 -19.66
N THR A 18 -14.99 4.77 -19.12
CA THR A 18 -15.36 5.50 -17.89
C THR A 18 -14.57 5.00 -16.68
N TRP A 19 -14.50 3.67 -16.52
CA TRP A 19 -13.72 3.01 -15.48
C TRP A 19 -12.23 3.37 -15.61
N ARG A 20 -11.63 3.21 -16.80
CA ARG A 20 -10.24 3.59 -17.10
C ARG A 20 -9.94 5.05 -16.75
N ASN A 21 -10.82 5.96 -17.21
CA ASN A 21 -10.63 7.39 -16.99
C ASN A 21 -10.75 7.78 -15.50
N SER A 22 -11.48 7.01 -14.69
CA SER A 22 -11.51 7.23 -13.24
C SER A 22 -10.13 7.05 -12.59
N PHE A 23 -9.31 6.08 -13.04
CA PHE A 23 -7.95 5.87 -12.53
C PHE A 23 -6.99 6.97 -12.97
N ILE A 24 -7.10 7.42 -14.23
CA ILE A 24 -6.27 8.52 -14.74
C ILE A 24 -6.56 9.81 -13.97
N ARG A 25 -7.81 10.03 -13.57
CA ARG A 25 -8.22 11.23 -12.84
C ARG A 25 -7.97 11.16 -11.33
N ALA A 26 -7.86 9.95 -10.75
CA ALA A 26 -7.75 9.77 -9.31
C ALA A 26 -6.60 10.59 -8.65
N PRO A 27 -5.37 10.66 -9.20
CA PRO A 27 -4.29 11.46 -8.61
C PRO A 27 -4.62 12.96 -8.52
N PHE A 28 -5.32 13.52 -9.52
CA PHE A 28 -5.73 14.92 -9.51
C PHE A 28 -6.79 15.20 -8.43
N ASN A 29 -7.69 14.23 -8.20
CA ASN A 29 -8.68 14.34 -7.14
C ASN A 29 -8.03 14.28 -5.74
N ARG A 30 -6.96 13.49 -5.58
CA ARG A 30 -6.17 13.44 -4.34
C ARG A 30 -5.60 14.81 -4.00
N ASP A 31 -5.02 15.51 -4.96
CA ASP A 31 -4.45 16.85 -4.71
C ASP A 31 -5.51 17.86 -4.25
N ALA A 32 -6.73 17.77 -4.79
CA ALA A 32 -7.85 18.59 -4.36
C ALA A 32 -8.39 18.17 -2.97
N ALA A 33 -8.31 16.88 -2.62
CA ALA A 33 -8.74 16.34 -1.33
C ALA A 33 -7.81 16.77 -0.19
N VAL A 34 -6.49 16.67 -0.39
CA VAL A 34 -5.47 17.02 0.61
C VAL A 34 -5.59 18.48 1.05
N ARG A 35 -5.89 19.40 0.12
CA ARG A 35 -6.13 20.83 0.44
C ARG A 35 -7.33 21.07 1.36
N ARG A 36 -8.21 20.08 1.51
CA ARG A 36 -9.41 20.12 2.37
C ARG A 36 -9.24 19.30 3.64
N GLY A 37 -8.01 18.89 3.98
CA GLY A 37 -7.74 18.06 5.16
C GLY A 37 -8.17 16.60 4.98
N ILE A 38 -8.36 16.15 3.74
CA ILE A 38 -8.73 14.77 3.42
C ILE A 38 -7.47 14.05 2.91
N ILE A 39 -6.99 13.12 3.70
CA ILE A 39 -5.98 12.14 3.29
C ILE A 39 -6.70 11.13 2.41
N TRP A 40 -6.18 10.88 1.21
CA TRP A 40 -6.68 9.83 0.33
C TRP A 40 -5.49 9.03 -0.15
N ASP A 41 -5.44 7.77 0.27
CA ASP A 41 -4.37 6.87 -0.12
C ASP A 41 -4.87 5.44 -0.33
N THR A 42 -3.93 4.58 -0.70
CA THR A 42 -4.15 3.22 -1.14
C THR A 42 -3.06 2.31 -0.59
N PHE A 43 -3.42 1.05 -0.40
CA PHE A 43 -2.45 -0.02 -0.13
C PHE A 43 -2.91 -1.30 -0.80
N GLU A 44 -2.00 -2.23 -1.02
CA GLU A 44 -2.21 -3.39 -1.86
C GLU A 44 -1.36 -4.55 -1.40
N THR A 45 -1.81 -5.76 -1.75
CA THR A 45 -1.26 -7.02 -1.25
C THR A 45 -1.56 -8.14 -2.23
N SER A 46 -1.05 -9.33 -1.96
CA SER A 46 -1.49 -10.59 -2.57
C SER A 46 -1.88 -11.59 -1.49
N ILE A 47 -2.88 -12.40 -1.79
CA ILE A 47 -3.38 -13.47 -0.92
C ILE A 47 -3.88 -14.65 -1.77
N THR A 48 -3.78 -15.87 -1.23
CA THR A 48 -4.26 -17.08 -1.89
C THR A 48 -5.79 -17.14 -1.92
N TRP A 49 -6.34 -17.89 -2.87
CA TRP A 49 -7.80 -17.93 -3.09
C TRP A 49 -8.59 -18.43 -1.88
N ASP A 50 -8.08 -19.43 -1.19
CA ASP A 50 -8.68 -20.07 -0.02
C ASP A 50 -8.89 -19.12 1.17
N HIS A 51 -8.13 -18.02 1.24
CA HIS A 51 -8.26 -17.01 2.29
C HIS A 51 -8.82 -15.66 1.81
N SER A 52 -8.91 -15.44 0.49
CA SER A 52 -9.13 -14.12 -0.10
C SER A 52 -10.41 -13.40 0.36
N LEU A 53 -11.54 -14.10 0.45
CA LEU A 53 -12.83 -13.49 0.80
C LEU A 53 -12.82 -12.95 2.24
N GLU A 54 -12.47 -13.81 3.20
CA GLU A 54 -12.43 -13.47 4.62
C GLU A 54 -11.37 -12.41 4.91
N PHE A 55 -10.20 -12.54 4.27
CA PHE A 55 -9.12 -11.56 4.35
C PHE A 55 -9.58 -10.17 3.89
N ILE A 56 -10.24 -10.06 2.72
CA ILE A 56 -10.67 -8.75 2.19
C ILE A 56 -11.68 -8.07 3.12
N GLU A 57 -12.66 -8.81 3.66
CA GLU A 57 -13.63 -8.24 4.58
C GLU A 57 -13.01 -7.84 5.92
N SER A 58 -12.12 -8.67 6.47
CA SER A 58 -11.38 -8.38 7.69
C SER A 58 -10.51 -7.13 7.56
N ILE A 59 -9.70 -7.04 6.50
CA ILE A 59 -8.83 -5.88 6.25
C ILE A 59 -9.66 -4.60 6.07
N LYS A 60 -10.80 -4.66 5.37
CA LYS A 60 -11.71 -3.50 5.23
C LYS A 60 -12.23 -3.04 6.59
N ASP A 61 -12.69 -3.97 7.45
CA ASP A 61 -13.23 -3.65 8.77
C ASP A 61 -12.16 -3.09 9.71
N LYS A 62 -11.02 -3.78 9.84
CA LYS A 62 -9.91 -3.33 10.70
C LYS A 62 -9.33 -1.99 10.26
N THR A 63 -9.20 -1.75 8.96
CA THR A 63 -8.73 -0.46 8.44
C THR A 63 -9.71 0.66 8.79
N ARG A 64 -11.03 0.44 8.68
CA ARG A 64 -12.03 1.44 9.08
C ARG A 64 -11.93 1.77 10.57
N LYS A 65 -11.81 0.75 11.42
CA LYS A 65 -11.66 0.89 12.88
C LYS A 65 -10.39 1.68 13.24
N ALA A 66 -9.25 1.30 12.67
CA ALA A 66 -8.00 2.00 12.90
C ALA A 66 -8.06 3.47 12.44
N ILE A 67 -8.65 3.76 11.28
CA ILE A 67 -8.82 5.14 10.83
C ILE A 67 -9.72 5.93 11.79
N HIS A 68 -10.80 5.32 12.30
CA HIS A 68 -11.66 5.95 13.28
C HIS A 68 -10.90 6.27 14.58
N GLU A 69 -10.11 5.33 15.10
CA GLU A 69 -9.30 5.50 16.31
C GLU A 69 -8.23 6.58 16.14
N ILE A 70 -7.56 6.61 14.99
CA ILE A 70 -6.45 7.54 14.71
C ILE A 70 -6.95 8.96 14.39
N SER A 71 -8.02 9.08 13.61
CA SER A 71 -8.50 10.38 13.09
C SER A 71 -9.76 10.92 13.77
N GLY A 72 -10.42 10.11 14.62
CA GLY A 72 -11.67 10.45 15.29
C GLY A 72 -12.88 10.50 14.36
N ARG A 73 -12.78 9.99 13.13
CA ARG A 73 -13.84 10.07 12.10
C ARG A 73 -14.00 8.76 11.35
N GLU A 74 -15.24 8.38 11.13
CA GLU A 74 -15.57 7.25 10.26
C GLU A 74 -15.20 7.53 8.80
N THR A 75 -14.91 6.47 8.07
CA THR A 75 -14.49 6.56 6.67
C THR A 75 -14.93 5.34 5.86
N ASN A 76 -14.87 5.48 4.54
CA ASN A 76 -15.02 4.37 3.62
C ASN A 76 -13.67 3.75 3.29
N VAL A 77 -13.61 2.43 3.40
CA VAL A 77 -12.55 1.58 2.85
C VAL A 77 -13.17 0.71 1.77
N THR A 78 -12.64 0.82 0.56
CA THR A 78 -13.08 0.08 -0.62
C THR A 78 -11.97 -0.86 -1.08
N CYS A 79 -12.32 -1.94 -1.76
CA CYS A 79 -11.38 -2.90 -2.33
C CYS A 79 -11.76 -3.18 -3.78
N ARG A 80 -10.75 -3.32 -4.65
CA ARG A 80 -10.89 -3.91 -5.98
C ARG A 80 -9.81 -4.97 -6.19
N LEU A 81 -10.11 -6.01 -6.97
CA LEU A 81 -9.08 -6.93 -7.44
C LEU A 81 -8.42 -6.33 -8.68
N THR A 82 -7.11 -6.18 -8.66
CA THR A 82 -6.36 -5.61 -9.80
C THR A 82 -5.75 -6.69 -10.68
N HIS A 83 -5.39 -7.82 -10.08
CA HIS A 83 -4.81 -8.97 -10.76
C HIS A 83 -5.37 -10.25 -10.16
N THR A 84 -5.42 -11.29 -10.99
CA THR A 84 -5.79 -12.65 -10.62
C THR A 84 -4.72 -13.60 -11.13
N TYR A 85 -4.38 -14.58 -10.31
CA TYR A 85 -3.39 -15.62 -10.58
C TYR A 85 -4.04 -16.99 -10.35
N PRO A 86 -3.44 -18.08 -10.85
CA PRO A 86 -3.95 -19.43 -10.57
C PRO A 86 -4.15 -19.69 -9.07
N ASP A 87 -3.21 -19.24 -8.23
CA ASP A 87 -3.20 -19.55 -6.80
C ASP A 87 -3.75 -18.42 -5.91
N GLY A 88 -4.08 -17.25 -6.45
CA GLY A 88 -4.56 -16.13 -5.64
C GLY A 88 -4.92 -14.87 -6.40
N CYS A 89 -5.07 -13.77 -5.68
CA CYS A 89 -5.43 -12.47 -6.23
C CYS A 89 -4.62 -11.33 -5.62
N ALA A 90 -4.69 -10.15 -6.25
CA ALA A 90 -4.10 -8.91 -5.75
C ALA A 90 -5.19 -7.88 -5.36
N PRO A 91 -5.66 -7.91 -4.10
CA PRO A 91 -6.55 -6.89 -3.55
C PRO A 91 -5.86 -5.53 -3.47
N TYR A 92 -6.60 -4.49 -3.85
CA TYR A 92 -6.16 -3.11 -3.83
C TYR A 92 -7.18 -2.28 -3.08
N PHE A 93 -6.76 -1.78 -1.91
CA PHE A 93 -7.59 -1.03 -1.00
C PHE A 93 -7.41 0.47 -1.22
N SER A 94 -8.52 1.21 -1.16
CA SER A 94 -8.51 2.67 -1.14
C SER A 94 -9.25 3.14 0.10
N TYR A 95 -8.68 4.12 0.80
CA TYR A 95 -9.28 4.73 1.98
C TYR A 95 -9.18 6.25 1.95
N THR A 96 -10.05 6.89 2.73
CA THR A 96 -9.90 8.28 3.12
C THR A 96 -9.66 8.40 4.63
N ALA A 97 -9.00 9.46 5.06
CA ALA A 97 -8.89 9.83 6.47
C ALA A 97 -8.89 11.35 6.59
N TYR A 98 -9.00 11.87 7.81
CA TYR A 98 -9.09 13.29 8.05
C TYR A 98 -7.95 13.76 8.94
N GLY A 99 -7.45 14.97 8.66
CA GLY A 99 -6.44 15.61 9.48
C GLY A 99 -6.44 17.13 9.27
N THR A 100 -5.66 17.83 10.08
CA THR A 100 -5.36 19.24 9.88
C THR A 100 -4.03 19.37 9.12
N PRO A 101 -3.70 20.56 8.56
CA PRO A 101 -2.38 20.77 7.97
C PRO A 101 -1.20 20.36 8.84
N SER A 102 -1.33 20.45 10.17
CA SER A 102 -0.28 20.05 11.11
C SER A 102 -0.28 18.58 11.49
N THR A 103 -1.36 17.83 11.28
CA THR A 103 -1.47 16.42 11.73
C THR A 103 -1.57 15.41 10.60
N MET A 104 -1.86 15.84 9.36
CA MET A 104 -2.12 14.94 8.23
C MET A 104 -1.02 13.90 7.99
N LEU A 105 0.25 14.31 8.14
CA LEU A 105 1.37 13.39 7.94
C LEU A 105 1.44 12.31 9.01
N ASP A 106 1.23 12.67 10.27
CA ASP A 106 1.28 11.71 11.39
C ASP A 106 0.08 10.76 11.37
N VAL A 107 -1.11 11.28 11.06
CA VAL A 107 -2.31 10.46 10.82
C VAL A 107 -2.04 9.46 9.69
N TRP A 108 -1.47 9.91 8.57
CA TRP A 108 -1.14 9.03 7.45
C TRP A 108 -0.11 7.97 7.85
N LYS A 109 0.97 8.33 8.56
CA LYS A 109 1.99 7.38 9.03
C LYS A 109 1.40 6.29 9.92
N GLN A 110 0.56 6.67 10.88
CA GLN A 110 -0.08 5.73 11.80
C GLN A 110 -0.98 4.75 11.03
N ILE A 111 -1.79 5.24 10.09
CA ILE A 111 -2.63 4.38 9.25
C ILE A 111 -1.76 3.47 8.36
N LYS A 112 -0.66 3.98 7.81
CA LYS A 112 0.24 3.21 6.96
C LYS A 112 0.92 2.06 7.72
N ILE A 113 1.41 2.32 8.92
CA ILE A 113 1.99 1.29 9.80
C ILE A 113 0.93 0.25 10.19
N ALA A 114 -0.26 0.71 10.60
CA ALA A 114 -1.35 -0.20 10.98
C ALA A 114 -1.80 -1.10 9.83
N THR A 115 -1.91 -0.56 8.61
CA THR A 115 -2.30 -1.33 7.43
C THR A 115 -1.22 -2.33 7.01
N ASN A 116 0.08 -2.00 7.10
CA ASN A 116 1.16 -2.97 6.90
C ASN A 116 1.03 -4.14 7.88
N GLU A 117 0.82 -3.84 9.16
CA GLU A 117 0.71 -4.85 10.23
C GLU A 117 -0.49 -5.77 10.05
N MET A 118 -1.67 -5.20 9.76
CA MET A 118 -2.89 -5.97 9.50
C MET A 118 -2.71 -6.91 8.31
N VAL A 119 -2.17 -6.41 7.20
CA VAL A 119 -1.94 -7.21 5.99
C VAL A 119 -1.00 -8.37 6.28
N VAL A 120 0.14 -8.11 6.93
CA VAL A 120 1.14 -9.16 7.21
C VAL A 120 0.63 -10.17 8.23
N SER A 121 -0.05 -9.72 9.29
CA SER A 121 -0.56 -10.60 10.36
C SER A 121 -1.69 -11.52 9.89
N GLU A 122 -2.42 -11.14 8.84
CA GLU A 122 -3.48 -11.96 8.24
C GLU A 122 -3.03 -12.76 7.02
N GLY A 123 -1.72 -12.85 6.78
CA GLY A 123 -1.13 -13.72 5.74
C GLY A 123 -1.03 -13.10 4.35
N GLY A 124 -1.34 -11.81 4.20
CA GLY A 124 -1.09 -11.07 2.96
C GLY A 124 0.39 -10.74 2.74
N THR A 125 0.79 -10.55 1.49
CA THR A 125 2.10 -9.97 1.18
C THR A 125 2.13 -8.48 1.52
N VAL A 126 3.25 -7.96 2.03
CA VAL A 126 3.34 -6.52 2.40
C VAL A 126 3.11 -5.57 1.21
N THR A 127 3.35 -6.05 0.00
CA THR A 127 3.10 -5.37 -1.27
C THR A 127 2.92 -6.43 -2.35
N HIS A 128 2.24 -6.10 -3.44
CA HIS A 128 2.25 -6.88 -4.66
C HIS A 128 2.96 -6.14 -5.80
N HIS A 129 2.72 -4.83 -6.00
CA HIS A 129 3.39 -4.04 -7.05
C HIS A 129 3.87 -2.64 -6.63
N HIS A 130 3.51 -2.12 -5.46
CA HIS A 130 4.03 -0.82 -5.00
C HIS A 130 5.53 -0.87 -4.62
N ALA A 131 6.06 -2.08 -4.41
CA ALA A 131 7.36 -2.33 -3.80
C ALA A 131 7.43 -1.86 -2.34
N VAL A 132 8.51 -2.23 -1.65
CA VAL A 132 8.62 -1.99 -0.21
C VAL A 132 8.83 -0.51 0.08
N GLY A 133 9.91 0.08 -0.45
CA GLY A 133 10.29 1.45 -0.10
C GLY A 133 10.51 1.60 1.42
N ARG A 134 10.52 2.84 1.93
CA ARG A 134 10.51 3.05 3.40
C ARG A 134 9.14 2.75 3.99
N ASP A 135 8.08 3.01 3.23
CA ASP A 135 6.72 3.08 3.75
C ASP A 135 6.12 1.71 4.09
N HIS A 136 6.65 0.63 3.51
CA HIS A 136 6.23 -0.74 3.83
C HIS A 136 7.25 -1.50 4.69
N ARG A 137 8.29 -0.84 5.23
CA ARG A 137 9.27 -1.53 6.10
C ARG A 137 8.72 -1.84 7.49
N ILE A 138 8.33 -0.79 8.22
CA ILE A 138 7.85 -0.91 9.60
C ILE A 138 6.57 -1.74 9.65
N ASN A 139 6.54 -2.70 10.58
CA ASN A 139 5.47 -3.69 10.80
C ASN A 139 5.04 -4.44 9.52
N GLY A 140 5.87 -4.39 8.48
CA GLY A 140 5.59 -4.94 7.17
C GLY A 140 6.74 -5.83 6.72
N TYR A 141 7.53 -5.34 5.78
CA TYR A 141 8.63 -6.09 5.18
C TYR A 141 9.68 -6.53 6.20
N ASP A 142 9.99 -5.72 7.21
CA ASP A 142 10.97 -6.11 8.23
C ASP A 142 10.46 -7.28 9.10
N VAL A 143 9.14 -7.47 9.20
CA VAL A 143 8.51 -8.63 9.87
C VAL A 143 8.43 -9.83 8.92
N GLN A 144 8.01 -9.62 7.67
CA GLN A 144 7.78 -10.68 6.69
C GLN A 144 9.08 -11.27 6.11
N ARG A 145 10.16 -10.48 6.01
CA ARG A 145 11.43 -10.90 5.44
C ARG A 145 12.26 -11.71 6.45
N GLN A 146 12.64 -12.92 6.04
CA GLN A 146 13.59 -13.76 6.78
C GLN A 146 15.00 -13.13 6.91
N SER A 147 15.71 -13.46 7.99
CA SER A 147 17.06 -12.94 8.26
C SER A 147 18.07 -13.28 7.15
N GLY A 148 18.06 -14.50 6.62
CA GLY A 148 18.97 -14.89 5.54
C GLY A 148 18.83 -14.00 4.28
N PHE A 149 17.61 -13.59 3.93
CA PHE A 149 17.37 -12.69 2.80
C PHE A 149 17.89 -11.28 3.09
N LYS A 150 17.74 -10.82 4.33
CA LYS A 150 18.34 -9.55 4.80
C LYS A 150 19.86 -9.57 4.63
N ASP A 151 20.50 -10.65 5.10
CA ASP A 151 21.96 -10.76 5.13
C ASP A 151 22.53 -10.82 3.71
N MET A 152 21.91 -11.59 2.82
CA MET A 152 22.26 -11.63 1.40
C MET A 152 22.19 -10.23 0.76
N LEU A 153 21.09 -9.51 0.94
CA LEU A 153 20.94 -8.15 0.39
C LEU A 153 21.95 -7.17 1.00
N THR A 154 22.24 -7.30 2.29
CA THR A 154 23.20 -6.44 3.00
C THR A 154 24.62 -6.67 2.50
N ALA A 155 25.01 -7.93 2.28
CA ALA A 155 26.30 -8.29 1.71
C ALA A 155 26.45 -7.73 0.28
N ALA A 156 25.46 -7.95 -0.58
CA ALA A 156 25.45 -7.41 -1.93
C ALA A 156 25.57 -5.88 -1.94
N LYS A 157 24.74 -5.20 -1.14
CA LYS A 157 24.74 -3.74 -0.98
C LYS A 157 26.10 -3.22 -0.51
N SER A 158 26.70 -3.87 0.48
CA SER A 158 28.00 -3.46 1.01
C SER A 158 29.14 -3.65 0.00
N SER A 159 29.04 -4.65 -0.89
CA SER A 159 30.03 -4.87 -1.95
C SER A 159 29.94 -3.83 -3.07
N VAL A 160 28.74 -3.47 -3.50
CA VAL A 160 28.54 -2.57 -4.67
C VAL A 160 28.42 -1.10 -4.28
N ASP A 161 28.06 -0.81 -3.03
CA ASP A 161 27.95 0.53 -2.47
C ASP A 161 28.58 0.58 -1.06
N PRO A 162 29.91 0.42 -0.96
CA PRO A 162 30.63 0.37 0.32
C PRO A 162 30.54 1.69 1.12
N ARG A 163 30.20 2.79 0.46
CA ARG A 163 29.97 4.08 1.12
C ARG A 163 28.50 4.32 1.51
N SER A 164 27.58 3.46 1.09
CA SER A 164 26.15 3.55 1.36
C SER A 164 25.52 4.86 0.88
N ILE A 165 25.92 5.34 -0.29
CA ILE A 165 25.44 6.61 -0.86
C ILE A 165 24.11 6.44 -1.63
N MET A 166 23.85 5.24 -2.16
CA MET A 166 22.68 4.99 -3.02
C MET A 166 21.46 4.68 -2.15
N ASN A 167 20.73 5.72 -1.75
CA ASN A 167 19.44 5.67 -1.05
C ASN A 167 19.45 4.77 0.20
N PRO A 168 20.20 5.14 1.26
CA PRO A 168 20.38 4.31 2.45
C PRO A 168 19.07 4.13 3.23
N GLY A 169 18.83 2.91 3.74
CA GLY A 169 17.71 2.61 4.65
C GLY A 169 16.37 2.31 3.97
N VAL A 170 16.32 2.16 2.65
CA VAL A 170 15.06 1.92 1.92
C VAL A 170 14.51 0.52 2.14
N LEU A 171 15.34 -0.52 1.96
CA LEU A 171 14.90 -1.92 2.06
C LEU A 171 15.52 -2.64 3.27
N ILE A 172 16.74 -2.24 3.59
CA ILE A 172 17.59 -2.75 4.65
C ILE A 172 18.40 -1.59 5.21
N ASP A 173 18.82 -1.73 6.46
CA ASP A 173 19.84 -0.84 7.03
C ASP A 173 21.18 -1.19 6.40
N SER A 174 22.04 -0.18 6.18
CA SER A 174 23.35 -0.45 5.59
C SER A 174 24.24 -1.17 6.60
N GLY A 175 25.31 -1.81 6.11
CA GLY A 175 26.34 -2.41 6.98
C GLY A 175 27.07 -1.39 7.89
N LYS A 176 26.73 -0.09 7.81
CA LYS A 176 27.28 0.98 8.64
C LYS A 176 26.44 1.32 9.88
N GLY A 177 25.34 0.59 10.12
CA GLY A 177 24.51 0.73 11.32
C GLY A 177 23.03 0.97 11.02
N LYS A 178 22.20 1.02 12.08
CA LYS A 178 20.76 1.32 11.97
C LYS A 178 20.57 2.74 11.43
N ILE A 179 19.74 2.88 10.40
CA ILE A 179 19.35 4.17 9.86
C ILE A 179 18.00 4.52 10.47
N GLY A 180 17.89 5.72 11.05
CA GLY A 180 16.62 6.18 11.63
C GLY A 180 15.50 6.12 10.59
N HIS A 181 14.37 5.53 10.96
CA HIS A 181 13.23 5.43 10.06
C HIS A 181 12.31 6.64 10.25
N TRP A 182 11.93 7.31 9.17
CA TRP A 182 11.14 8.55 9.21
C TRP A 182 9.70 8.38 9.74
N MET A 183 9.26 7.13 9.89
CA MET A 183 7.97 6.73 10.46
C MET A 183 8.10 6.17 11.88
N GLU A 184 9.33 6.01 12.42
CA GLU A 184 9.56 5.81 13.86
C GLU A 184 9.54 7.20 14.54
N ASN A 185 9.01 7.29 15.76
CA ASN A 185 9.08 8.49 16.61
C ASN A 185 10.46 8.61 17.27
#